data_AF-A0A0C2K2Q4-F1
#
_entry.id   AF-A0A0C2K2Q4-F1
#
_cell.length_a   1.000
_cell.length_b   1.000
_cell.length_c   1.000
_cell.angle_alpha   90.00
_cell.angle_beta   90.00
_cell.angle_gamma   90.00
#
_symmetry.space_group_name_H-M   'P 1'
#
loop_
_entity.id
_entity.type
_entity.pdbx_description
1 polymer ?
#
loop_
_entity_poly.entity_id
_entity_poly.type
_entity_poly.pdbx_seq_one_letter_code
_entity_poly.pdbx_strand_id
1 'polypeptide(L)'
;MKKRRLPIPLILLTPIVLLVIVIVAGIYRFSLADETILAKFSQQEKKQAPSPDSVMQQVFDINTPNPWTISVPESHVFALIKQVDDKQEWASGSYDSGSDRGQVSVNVKQWLIESAQQHYLSVMTVSNQGSGVFYYLASFEYDNTRQRLLLNNAILLGDRIDIENVRYSDAKVQIDYRQHGIDQSFADIPAKVMKQQYRLNNEQEIVTIP
;
A
#
# COMPACT_ATOMS: atom_id res chain seq x y z
N MET A 1 -15.86 27.23 -85.78
CA MET A 1 -15.64 26.88 -84.36
C MET A 1 -15.71 25.36 -84.20
N LYS A 2 -14.56 24.67 -84.03
CA LYS A 2 -14.49 23.19 -84.08
C LYS A 2 -14.66 22.62 -82.65
N LYS A 3 -15.85 22.18 -82.28
CA LYS A 3 -16.12 21.56 -80.96
C LYS A 3 -15.53 20.14 -80.94
N ARG A 4 -14.35 19.97 -80.32
CA ARG A 4 -13.77 18.65 -80.02
C ARG A 4 -14.62 17.97 -78.94
N ARG A 5 -15.51 17.07 -79.33
CA ARG A 5 -16.25 16.21 -78.38
C ARG A 5 -15.30 15.12 -77.89
N LEU A 6 -15.18 14.96 -76.58
CA LEU A 6 -14.39 13.88 -75.98
C LEU A 6 -14.95 12.54 -76.47
N PRO A 7 -14.08 11.58 -76.84
CA PRO A 7 -14.54 10.27 -77.30
C PRO A 7 -15.31 9.59 -76.16
N ILE A 8 -16.51 9.10 -76.47
CA ILE A 8 -17.43 8.41 -75.55
C ILE A 8 -16.75 7.38 -74.62
N PRO A 9 -15.76 6.55 -75.05
CA PRO A 9 -15.07 5.64 -74.14
C PRO A 9 -14.28 6.36 -73.04
N LEU A 10 -13.76 7.57 -73.28
CA LEU A 10 -12.99 8.32 -72.30
C LEU A 10 -13.87 8.92 -71.20
N ILE A 11 -15.10 9.36 -71.55
CA ILE A 11 -16.08 9.88 -70.58
C ILE A 11 -16.51 8.78 -69.61
N LEU A 12 -16.67 7.54 -70.09
CA LEU A 12 -17.05 6.40 -69.28
C LEU A 12 -15.90 5.90 -68.37
N LEU A 13 -14.65 6.09 -68.80
CA LEU A 13 -13.45 5.66 -68.05
C LEU A 13 -13.15 6.58 -66.85
N THR A 14 -13.38 7.88 -66.98
CA THR A 14 -13.11 8.88 -65.92
C THR A 14 -13.69 8.51 -64.55
N PRO A 15 -14.98 8.14 -64.40
CA PRO A 15 -15.54 7.79 -63.10
C PRO A 15 -14.96 6.49 -62.51
N ILE A 16 -14.59 5.53 -63.35
CA ILE A 16 -14.02 4.25 -62.91
C ILE A 16 -12.63 4.48 -62.33
N VAL A 17 -11.80 5.27 -63.00
CA VAL A 17 -10.44 5.60 -62.51
C VAL A 17 -10.52 6.38 -61.20
N LEU A 18 -11.46 7.33 -61.09
CA LEU A 18 -11.65 8.09 -59.86
C LEU A 18 -12.09 7.20 -58.69
N LEU A 19 -12.97 6.22 -58.94
CA LEU A 19 -13.40 5.26 -57.94
C LEU A 19 -12.24 4.37 -57.45
N VAL A 20 -11.37 3.92 -58.36
CA VAL A 20 -10.16 3.15 -57.98
C VAL A 20 -9.23 3.97 -57.08
N ILE A 21 -9.02 5.26 -57.39
CA ILE A 21 -8.20 6.16 -56.57
C ILE A 21 -8.79 6.30 -55.16
N VAL A 22 -10.12 6.45 -55.06
CA VAL A 22 -10.81 6.55 -53.76
C VAL A 22 -10.67 5.26 -52.95
N ILE A 23 -10.77 4.08 -53.59
CA ILE A 23 -10.57 2.79 -52.92
C ILE A 23 -9.15 2.67 -52.37
N VAL A 24 -8.13 2.97 -53.19
CA VAL A 24 -6.72 2.89 -52.77
C VAL A 24 -6.44 3.86 -51.62
N ALA A 25 -6.95 5.09 -51.71
CA ALA A 25 -6.83 6.07 -50.62
C ALA A 25 -7.54 5.61 -49.34
N GLY A 26 -8.70 4.95 -49.48
CA GLY A 26 -9.43 4.33 -48.38
C GLY A 26 -8.61 3.24 -47.70
N ILE A 27 -8.11 2.26 -48.46
CA ILE A 27 -7.28 1.16 -47.95
C ILE A 27 -6.04 1.71 -47.22
N TYR A 28 -5.35 2.69 -47.81
CA TYR A 28 -4.17 3.29 -47.19
C TYR A 28 -4.49 4.03 -45.88
N ARG A 29 -5.59 4.79 -45.84
CA ARG A 29 -6.02 5.52 -44.64
C ARG A 29 -6.50 4.58 -43.52
N PHE A 30 -7.21 3.50 -43.87
CA PHE A 30 -7.71 2.54 -42.89
C PHE A 30 -6.60 1.59 -42.39
N SER A 31 -5.64 1.20 -43.23
CA SER A 31 -4.54 0.31 -42.83
C SER A 31 -3.56 0.95 -41.82
N LEU A 32 -3.35 2.27 -41.87
CA LEU A 32 -2.43 2.97 -40.94
C LEU A 32 -3.09 3.35 -39.60
N ALA A 33 -4.42 3.37 -39.54
CA ALA A 33 -5.16 3.74 -38.34
C ALA A 33 -5.03 2.66 -37.26
N ASP A 34 -5.15 1.38 -37.63
CA ASP A 34 -5.24 0.31 -36.62
C ASP A 34 -3.91 0.06 -35.89
N GLU A 35 -2.77 0.06 -36.58
CA GLU A 35 -1.47 -0.25 -35.96
C GLU A 35 -0.98 0.87 -35.02
N THR A 36 -1.21 2.14 -35.40
CA THR A 36 -0.86 3.29 -34.57
C THR A 36 -1.79 3.48 -33.38
N ILE A 37 -3.05 3.05 -33.50
CA ILE A 37 -4.03 3.05 -32.41
C ILE A 37 -3.72 1.92 -31.43
N LEU A 38 -3.41 0.70 -31.89
CA LEU A 38 -3.02 -0.43 -31.04
C LEU A 38 -1.73 -0.14 -30.24
N ALA A 39 -0.74 0.47 -30.88
CA ALA A 39 0.50 0.88 -30.22
C ALA A 39 0.25 1.94 -29.13
N LYS A 40 -0.66 2.90 -29.36
CA LYS A 40 -1.03 3.91 -28.35
C LYS A 40 -1.80 3.32 -27.17
N PHE A 41 -2.66 2.32 -27.39
CA PHE A 41 -3.35 1.62 -26.30
C PHE A 41 -2.39 0.77 -25.46
N SER A 42 -1.47 0.02 -26.08
CA SER A 42 -0.47 -0.77 -25.33
C SER A 42 0.46 0.08 -24.44
N GLN A 43 0.73 1.32 -24.84
CA GLN A 43 1.49 2.28 -24.03
C GLN A 43 0.64 2.96 -22.94
N GLN A 44 -0.68 3.08 -23.14
CA GLN A 44 -1.59 3.53 -22.10
C GLN A 44 -1.80 2.44 -21.04
N GLU A 45 -1.95 1.18 -21.42
CA GLU A 45 -2.05 0.05 -20.49
C GLU A 45 -0.77 -0.11 -19.64
N LYS A 46 0.42 0.06 -20.23
CA LYS A 46 1.69 0.09 -19.46
C LYS A 46 1.85 1.31 -18.54
N LYS A 47 1.12 2.40 -18.79
CA LYS A 47 1.07 3.59 -17.91
C LYS A 47 -0.08 3.53 -16.89
N GLN A 48 -1.01 2.60 -17.04
CA GLN A 48 -2.22 2.45 -16.23
C GLN A 48 -2.23 1.19 -15.36
N ALA A 49 -1.31 0.24 -15.58
CA ALA A 49 -1.00 -0.74 -14.55
C ALA A 49 -0.54 0.04 -13.31
N PRO A 50 -1.29 0.01 -12.19
CA PRO A 50 -0.94 0.78 -11.03
C PRO A 50 0.45 0.33 -10.56
N SER A 51 1.38 1.29 -10.47
CA SER A 51 2.73 1.02 -10.00
C SER A 51 2.67 0.40 -8.60
N PRO A 52 3.54 -0.56 -8.28
CA PRO A 52 3.59 -1.15 -6.95
C PRO A 52 3.77 -0.06 -5.90
N ASP A 53 3.09 -0.17 -4.77
CA ASP A 53 3.29 0.71 -3.64
C ASP A 53 4.70 0.52 -3.09
N SER A 54 5.44 1.64 -2.97
CA SER A 54 6.86 1.58 -2.61
C SER A 54 7.09 1.08 -1.19
N VAL A 55 6.18 1.39 -0.25
CA VAL A 55 6.32 0.93 1.14
C VAL A 55 6.04 -0.56 1.22
N MET A 56 4.98 -1.04 0.58
CA MET A 56 4.65 -2.47 0.52
C MET A 56 5.78 -3.30 -0.08
N GLN A 57 6.37 -2.82 -1.18
CA GLN A 57 7.51 -3.48 -1.80
C GLN A 57 8.76 -3.41 -0.92
N GLN A 58 9.07 -2.26 -0.34
CA GLN A 58 10.29 -2.06 0.46
C GLN A 58 10.28 -2.84 1.78
N VAL A 59 9.13 -2.92 2.46
CA VAL A 59 9.02 -3.50 3.80
C VAL A 59 8.70 -4.99 3.74
N PHE A 60 7.80 -5.41 2.86
CA PHE A 60 7.26 -6.76 2.85
C PHE A 60 7.64 -7.57 1.60
N ASP A 61 8.33 -6.96 0.63
CA ASP A 61 8.58 -7.54 -0.70
C ASP A 61 7.30 -7.96 -1.44
N ILE A 62 6.19 -7.26 -1.16
CA ILE A 62 4.89 -7.52 -1.77
C ILE A 62 4.65 -6.53 -2.90
N ASN A 63 4.53 -7.07 -4.12
CA ASN A 63 4.14 -6.30 -5.29
C ASN A 63 2.62 -6.12 -5.34
N THR A 64 2.13 -5.01 -4.78
CA THR A 64 0.71 -4.64 -4.77
C THR A 64 0.52 -3.17 -5.12
N PRO A 65 -0.54 -2.81 -5.86
CA PRO A 65 -0.87 -1.41 -6.09
C PRO A 65 -1.57 -0.74 -4.92
N ASN A 66 -2.08 -1.51 -3.95
CA ASN A 66 -2.77 -0.94 -2.80
C ASN A 66 -1.77 -0.55 -1.72
N PRO A 67 -1.84 0.69 -1.21
CA PRO A 67 -0.93 1.14 -0.18
C PRO A 67 -1.26 0.53 1.17
N TRP A 68 -0.25 0.45 2.04
CA TRP A 68 -0.44 0.00 3.40
C TRP A 68 -1.30 1.00 4.18
N THR A 69 -2.48 0.54 4.59
CA THR A 69 -3.45 1.35 5.34
C THR A 69 -3.70 0.67 6.68
N ILE A 70 -3.56 1.42 7.77
CA ILE A 70 -3.73 0.91 9.13
C ILE A 70 -4.95 1.57 9.76
N SER A 71 -5.86 0.79 10.32
CA SER A 71 -6.93 1.33 11.17
C SER A 71 -6.32 1.81 12.49
N VAL A 72 -6.56 3.06 12.85
CA VAL A 72 -5.98 3.65 14.06
C VAL A 72 -6.79 3.16 15.27
N PRO A 73 -6.20 2.44 16.23
CA PRO A 73 -6.88 1.95 17.43
C PRO A 73 -7.67 3.04 18.17
N GLU A 74 -8.79 2.65 18.78
CA GLU A 74 -9.69 3.56 19.52
C GLU A 74 -10.27 4.72 18.67
N SER A 75 -10.11 4.66 17.35
CA SER A 75 -10.68 5.62 16.42
C SER A 75 -11.38 4.89 15.27
N HIS A 76 -12.14 5.64 14.48
CA HIS A 76 -12.79 5.12 13.26
C HIS A 76 -12.08 5.56 11.98
N VAL A 77 -10.81 5.99 12.08
CA VAL A 77 -10.04 6.48 10.94
C VAL A 77 -8.89 5.56 10.56
N PHE A 78 -8.35 5.83 9.38
CA PHE A 78 -7.25 5.06 8.80
C PHE A 78 -6.05 5.98 8.57
N ALA A 79 -4.87 5.48 8.90
CA ALA A 79 -3.59 6.08 8.53
C ALA A 79 -3.07 5.42 7.27
N LEU A 80 -2.65 6.24 6.30
CA LEU A 80 -1.98 5.77 5.09
C LEU A 80 -0.47 5.83 5.32
N ILE A 81 0.18 4.67 5.36
CA ILE A 81 1.62 4.57 5.58
C ILE A 81 2.34 4.90 4.27
N LYS A 82 3.12 5.98 4.28
CA LYS A 82 3.71 6.56 3.06
C LYS A 82 5.24 6.64 3.10
N GLN A 83 5.81 6.59 4.29
CA GLN A 83 7.21 6.89 4.51
C GLN A 83 7.83 5.79 5.33
N VAL A 84 9.01 5.37 4.92
CA VAL A 84 9.95 4.61 5.74
C VAL A 84 11.05 5.59 6.10
N ASP A 85 11.44 5.65 7.37
CA ASP A 85 12.50 6.54 7.83
C ASP A 85 13.86 6.22 7.18
N ASP A 86 14.81 7.15 7.27
CA ASP A 86 16.11 7.02 6.61
C ASP A 86 16.90 5.78 7.07
N LYS A 87 16.67 5.34 8.31
CA LYS A 87 17.30 4.13 8.90
C LYS A 87 16.58 2.84 8.56
N GLN A 88 15.44 2.93 7.89
CA GLN A 88 14.53 1.84 7.57
C GLN A 88 14.11 1.03 8.80
N GLU A 89 13.95 1.72 9.93
CA GLU A 89 13.50 1.17 11.20
C GLU A 89 11.99 1.35 11.40
N TRP A 90 11.43 2.43 10.87
CA TRP A 90 10.03 2.80 11.10
C TRP A 90 9.33 3.18 9.81
N ALA A 91 8.18 2.56 9.55
CA ALA A 91 7.24 3.00 8.53
C ALA A 91 6.12 3.81 9.19
N SER A 92 5.74 4.96 8.62
CA SER A 92 4.79 5.87 9.25
C SER A 92 3.81 6.53 8.28
N GLY A 93 2.69 6.97 8.85
CA GLY A 93 1.61 7.68 8.17
C GLY A 93 0.82 8.56 9.13
N SER A 94 0.39 9.73 8.65
CA SER A 94 -0.46 10.63 9.43
C SER A 94 -1.93 10.23 9.35
N TYR A 95 -2.69 10.51 10.40
CA TYR A 95 -4.15 10.41 10.41
C TYR A 95 -4.79 11.69 10.93
N ASP A 96 -6.08 11.88 10.59
CA ASP A 96 -6.92 12.97 11.07
C ASP A 96 -8.36 12.46 11.21
N SER A 97 -8.91 12.50 12.42
CA SER A 97 -10.29 12.16 12.77
C SER A 97 -11.19 13.37 12.95
N GLY A 98 -10.68 14.58 12.71
CA GLY A 98 -11.34 15.85 13.01
C GLY A 98 -11.19 16.26 14.47
N SER A 99 -11.43 15.35 15.43
CA SER A 99 -11.17 15.60 16.85
C SER A 99 -9.70 15.43 17.23
N ASP A 100 -9.05 14.45 16.61
CA ASP A 100 -7.67 14.06 16.89
C ASP A 100 -6.91 13.89 15.59
N ARG A 101 -5.65 14.31 15.59
CA ARG A 101 -4.73 14.07 14.49
C ARG A 101 -3.40 13.65 15.05
N GLY A 102 -2.63 12.90 14.27
CA GLY A 102 -1.39 12.33 14.76
C GLY A 102 -0.73 11.43 13.75
N GLN A 103 0.11 10.52 14.24
CA GLN A 103 0.89 9.63 13.41
C GLN A 103 0.77 8.19 13.92
N VAL A 104 0.61 7.26 12.98
CA VAL A 104 0.85 5.84 13.21
C VAL A 104 2.23 5.52 12.68
N SER A 105 3.03 4.82 13.48
CA SER A 105 4.31 4.27 13.03
C SER A 105 4.41 2.80 13.39
N VAL A 106 5.04 1.99 12.55
CA VAL A 106 5.27 0.56 12.77
C VAL A 106 6.75 0.30 12.64
N ASN A 107 7.32 -0.46 13.57
CA ASN A 107 8.70 -0.89 13.45
C ASN A 107 8.80 -1.92 12.32
N VAL A 108 9.67 -1.69 11.34
CA VAL A 108 9.78 -2.53 10.14
C VAL A 108 11.11 -3.28 10.07
N LYS A 109 11.86 -3.32 11.17
CA LYS A 109 13.21 -3.87 11.19
C LYS A 109 13.51 -4.73 12.42
N GLN A 110 13.62 -4.12 13.59
CA GLN A 110 14.07 -4.80 14.80
C GLN A 110 12.99 -5.75 15.35
N TRP A 111 11.72 -5.37 15.23
CA TRP A 111 10.60 -6.09 15.83
C TRP A 111 9.57 -6.59 14.81
N LEU A 112 9.88 -6.47 13.52
CA LEU A 112 9.04 -7.05 12.47
C LEU A 112 9.33 -8.54 12.37
N ILE A 113 8.30 -9.36 12.63
CA ILE A 113 8.38 -10.82 12.64
C ILE A 113 7.31 -11.36 11.70
N GLU A 114 7.69 -12.19 10.74
CA GLU A 114 6.72 -12.97 9.95
C GLU A 114 6.35 -14.23 10.75
N SER A 115 5.15 -14.26 11.34
CA SER A 115 4.70 -15.35 12.22
C SER A 115 4.18 -16.56 11.43
N ALA A 116 3.66 -16.31 10.24
CA ALA A 116 3.27 -17.28 9.23
C ALA A 116 3.36 -16.60 7.85
N GLN A 117 3.22 -17.36 6.76
CA GLN A 117 3.27 -16.79 5.42
C GLN A 117 2.31 -15.61 5.30
N GLN A 118 2.84 -14.42 4.99
CA GLN A 118 2.04 -13.18 4.84
C GLN A 118 1.30 -12.72 6.10
N HIS A 119 1.67 -13.24 7.27
CA HIS A 119 1.23 -12.74 8.57
C HIS A 119 2.41 -12.14 9.32
N TYR A 120 2.23 -10.92 9.81
CA TYR A 120 3.31 -10.15 10.41
C TYR A 120 2.91 -9.70 11.81
N LEU A 121 3.88 -9.67 12.71
CA LEU A 121 3.77 -9.15 14.04
C LEU A 121 4.81 -8.03 14.19
N SER A 122 4.42 -6.89 14.76
CA SER A 122 5.36 -5.82 15.08
C SER A 122 4.87 -4.92 16.20
N VAL A 123 5.75 -4.03 16.64
CA VAL A 123 5.40 -2.90 17.51
C VAL A 123 4.90 -1.75 16.65
N MET A 124 3.70 -1.28 16.99
CA MET A 124 3.07 -0.11 16.40
C MET A 124 2.97 0.99 17.45
N THR A 125 3.17 2.24 17.05
CA THR A 125 2.93 3.41 17.88
C THR A 125 1.83 4.28 17.29
N VAL A 126 1.06 4.91 18.16
CA VAL A 126 0.04 5.90 17.80
C VAL A 126 0.29 7.13 18.66
N SER A 127 0.58 8.26 18.01
CA SER A 127 0.65 9.57 18.65
C SER A 127 -0.57 10.40 18.28
N ASN A 128 -0.89 11.39 19.11
CA ASN A 128 -1.91 12.39 18.82
C ASN A 128 -1.33 13.81 18.99
N GLN A 129 -2.17 14.84 19.08
CA GLN A 129 -1.73 16.22 19.29
C GLN A 129 -1.23 16.52 20.71
N GLY A 130 -1.39 15.59 21.64
CA GLY A 130 -0.82 15.66 22.97
C GLY A 130 0.65 15.23 22.97
N SER A 131 1.19 14.99 24.16
CA SER A 131 2.54 14.47 24.36
C SER A 131 2.62 12.95 24.48
N GLY A 132 1.48 12.26 24.43
CA GLY A 132 1.40 10.80 24.57
C GLY A 132 1.81 10.08 23.30
N VAL A 133 2.43 8.92 23.47
CA VAL A 133 2.77 7.97 22.40
C VAL A 133 2.40 6.58 22.88
N PHE A 134 1.31 6.04 22.35
CA PHE A 134 0.78 4.76 22.75
C PHE A 134 1.41 3.64 21.93
N TYR A 135 1.98 2.66 22.61
CA TYR A 135 2.63 1.50 22.00
C TYR A 135 1.70 0.31 22.01
N TYR A 136 1.66 -0.41 20.91
CA TYR A 136 0.83 -1.58 20.68
C TYR A 136 1.69 -2.72 20.15
N LEU A 137 1.36 -3.94 20.55
CA LEU A 137 1.73 -5.13 19.79
C LEU A 137 0.65 -5.35 18.73
N ALA A 138 1.02 -5.31 17.46
CA ALA A 138 0.09 -5.34 16.33
C ALA A 138 0.36 -6.54 15.43
N SER A 139 -0.71 -7.24 15.03
CA SER A 139 -0.68 -8.31 14.05
C SER A 139 -1.32 -7.85 12.74
N PHE A 140 -0.66 -8.13 11.63
CA PHE A 140 -1.08 -7.79 10.27
C PHE A 140 -1.19 -9.04 9.42
N GLU A 141 -2.10 -9.03 8.45
CA GLU A 141 -2.27 -10.09 7.46
C GLU A 141 -2.45 -9.50 6.07
N TYR A 142 -1.73 -10.03 5.10
CA TYR A 142 -1.94 -9.65 3.71
C TYR A 142 -3.06 -10.49 3.09
N ASP A 143 -4.21 -9.85 2.85
CA ASP A 143 -5.34 -10.44 2.13
C ASP A 143 -5.02 -10.42 0.62
N ASN A 144 -4.69 -11.59 0.07
CA ASN A 144 -4.41 -11.76 -1.36
C ASN A 144 -5.61 -11.44 -2.27
N THR A 145 -6.84 -11.62 -1.80
CA THR A 145 -8.06 -11.34 -2.58
C THR A 145 -8.27 -9.84 -2.72
N ARG A 146 -8.08 -9.10 -1.63
CA ARG A 146 -8.19 -7.64 -1.61
C ARG A 146 -6.91 -6.93 -1.99
N GLN A 147 -5.81 -7.68 -2.11
CA GLN A 147 -4.44 -7.22 -2.35
C GLN A 147 -4.01 -6.15 -1.33
N ARG A 148 -4.35 -6.33 -0.05
CA ARG A 148 -4.15 -5.32 1.00
C ARG A 148 -3.61 -5.94 2.28
N LEU A 149 -2.69 -5.24 2.92
CA LEU A 149 -2.24 -5.56 4.27
C LEU A 149 -3.22 -4.96 5.28
N LEU A 150 -3.83 -5.81 6.10
CA LEU A 150 -4.84 -5.46 7.09
C LEU A 150 -4.24 -5.53 8.49
N LEU A 151 -4.67 -4.64 9.38
CA LEU A 151 -4.46 -4.79 10.82
C LEU A 151 -5.51 -5.79 11.34
N ASN A 152 -5.09 -6.96 11.78
CA ASN A 152 -6.00 -7.96 12.36
C ASN A 152 -6.33 -7.65 13.81
N ASN A 153 -5.31 -7.34 14.61
CA ASN A 153 -5.45 -7.06 16.05
C ASN A 153 -4.31 -6.14 16.52
N ALA A 154 -4.58 -5.30 17.52
CA ALA A 154 -3.58 -4.55 18.25
C ALA A 154 -3.88 -4.57 19.75
N ILE A 155 -2.90 -4.92 20.58
CA ILE A 155 -3.00 -4.87 22.04
C ILE A 155 -2.14 -3.74 22.58
N LEU A 156 -2.75 -2.86 23.39
CA LEU A 156 -2.05 -1.76 24.07
C LEU A 156 -1.02 -2.31 25.07
N LEU A 157 0.22 -1.87 24.92
CA LEU A 157 1.35 -2.19 25.82
C LEU A 157 1.55 -1.10 26.88
N GLY A 158 1.36 0.18 26.50
CA GLY A 158 1.46 1.33 27.39
C GLY A 158 1.69 2.67 26.66
N ASP A 159 1.77 3.75 27.43
CA ASP A 159 2.14 5.10 26.96
C ASP A 159 3.63 5.38 27.25
N ARG A 160 4.37 5.86 26.26
CA ARG A 160 5.79 6.26 26.35
C ARG A 160 6.68 5.21 27.03
N ILE A 161 6.53 3.95 26.60
CA ILE A 161 7.33 2.82 27.09
C ILE A 161 8.63 2.68 26.28
N ASP A 162 9.60 1.97 26.85
CA ASP A 162 10.86 1.61 26.20
C ASP A 162 10.88 0.10 25.93
N ILE A 163 10.73 -0.31 24.67
CA ILE A 163 10.72 -1.72 24.28
C ILE A 163 12.17 -2.23 24.23
N GLU A 164 12.50 -3.20 25.08
CA GLU A 164 13.83 -3.80 25.12
C GLU A 164 13.93 -4.99 24.17
N ASN A 165 12.89 -5.82 24.11
CA ASN A 165 12.93 -7.05 23.34
C ASN A 165 11.55 -7.56 22.95
N VAL A 166 11.43 -8.08 21.73
CA VAL A 166 10.25 -8.80 21.23
C VAL A 166 10.75 -10.14 20.69
N ARG A 167 10.24 -11.25 21.25
CA ARG A 167 10.61 -12.61 20.84
C ARG A 167 9.37 -13.40 20.47
N TYR A 168 9.48 -14.20 19.42
CA TYR A 168 8.42 -15.09 18.96
C TYR A 168 8.94 -16.53 18.85
N SER A 169 8.25 -17.47 19.47
CA SER A 169 8.52 -18.91 19.38
C SER A 169 7.25 -19.69 19.71
N ASP A 170 6.98 -20.78 18.97
CA ASP A 170 5.86 -21.69 19.25
C ASP A 170 4.51 -20.98 19.43
N ALA A 171 4.19 -20.05 18.53
CA ALA A 171 3.01 -19.19 18.59
C ALA A 171 2.90 -18.31 19.85
N LYS A 172 3.97 -18.18 20.65
CA LYS A 172 4.04 -17.30 21.81
C LYS A 172 4.88 -16.08 21.48
N VAL A 173 4.40 -14.92 21.91
CA VAL A 173 5.11 -13.65 21.84
C VAL A 173 5.51 -13.28 23.25
N GLN A 174 6.79 -13.06 23.49
CA GLN A 174 7.26 -12.45 24.72
C GLN A 174 7.75 -11.03 24.42
N ILE A 175 7.29 -10.07 25.22
CA ILE A 175 7.73 -8.69 25.13
C ILE A 175 8.27 -8.23 26.49
N ASP A 176 9.50 -7.71 26.45
CA ASP A 176 10.17 -7.11 27.60
C ASP A 176 10.28 -5.62 27.33
N TYR A 177 9.82 -4.79 28.28
CA TYR A 177 9.82 -3.34 28.14
C TYR A 177 9.86 -2.64 29.49
N ARG A 178 10.13 -1.33 29.48
CA ARG A 178 10.03 -0.48 30.66
C ARG A 178 8.89 0.52 30.54
N GLN A 179 8.18 0.73 31.63
CA GLN A 179 7.16 1.77 31.73
C GLN A 179 7.42 2.68 32.95
N HIS A 180 6.74 3.82 33.00
CA HIS A 180 6.81 4.71 34.15
C HIS A 180 6.13 4.06 35.37
N GLY A 181 6.75 4.21 36.55
CA GLY A 181 6.11 3.88 37.83
C GLY A 181 5.00 4.87 38.19
N ILE A 182 4.19 4.54 39.20
CA ILE A 182 3.08 5.39 39.67
C ILE A 182 3.57 6.79 40.09
N ASP A 183 4.73 6.84 40.77
CA ASP A 183 5.32 8.08 41.28
C ASP A 183 6.41 8.65 40.36
N GLN A 184 6.54 8.13 39.13
CA GLN A 184 7.58 8.54 38.20
C GLN A 184 7.05 9.59 37.22
N SER A 185 7.84 10.64 36.98
CA SER A 185 7.53 11.62 35.94
C SER A 185 7.67 11.00 34.55
N PHE A 186 6.73 11.32 33.66
CA PHE A 186 6.82 10.94 32.25
C PHE A 186 7.94 11.66 31.47
N ALA A 187 8.58 12.67 32.06
CA ALA A 187 9.77 13.29 31.50
C ALA A 187 11.04 12.46 31.72
N ASP A 188 11.02 11.54 32.69
CA ASP A 188 12.14 10.66 33.00
C ASP A 188 12.11 9.41 32.13
N ILE A 189 13.25 8.71 32.04
CA ILE A 189 13.34 7.42 31.35
C ILE A 189 12.55 6.36 32.13
N PRO A 190 11.65 5.60 31.48
CA PRO A 190 10.89 4.51 32.12
C PRO A 190 11.79 3.55 32.93
N ALA A 191 11.43 3.27 34.19
CA ALA A 191 12.25 2.45 35.07
C ALA A 191 11.60 1.11 35.47
N LYS A 192 10.27 1.00 35.43
CA LYS A 192 9.56 -0.20 35.87
C LYS A 192 9.61 -1.26 34.76
N VAL A 193 10.34 -2.34 35.01
CA VAL A 193 10.46 -3.48 34.09
C VAL A 193 9.14 -4.24 34.03
N MET A 194 8.72 -4.54 32.81
CA MET A 194 7.54 -5.31 32.47
C MET A 194 7.94 -6.47 31.57
N LYS A 195 7.34 -7.63 31.83
CA LYS A 195 7.43 -8.81 30.98
C LYS A 195 6.02 -9.30 30.73
N GLN A 196 5.59 -9.22 29.48
CA GLN A 196 4.28 -9.70 29.07
C GLN A 196 4.43 -10.83 28.07
N GLN A 197 3.48 -11.75 28.10
CA GLN A 197 3.44 -12.87 27.18
C GLN A 197 2.05 -12.98 26.56
N TYR A 198 2.05 -13.14 25.25
CA TYR A 198 0.87 -13.32 24.43
C TYR A 198 0.98 -14.61 23.63
N ARG A 199 -0.15 -15.06 23.10
CA ARG A 199 -0.22 -16.20 22.18
C ARG A 199 -0.97 -15.79 20.92
N LEU A 200 -0.50 -16.23 19.77
CA LEU A 200 -1.25 -16.14 18.53
C LEU A 200 -2.26 -17.30 18.45
N ASN A 201 -3.51 -16.99 18.14
CA ASN A 201 -4.51 -18.01 17.86
C ASN A 201 -4.33 -18.57 16.43
N ASN A 202 -5.24 -19.44 16.00
CA ASN A 202 -5.16 -20.03 14.65
C ASN A 202 -5.38 -19.00 13.53
N GLU A 203 -6.03 -17.88 13.84
CA GLU A 203 -6.28 -16.75 12.94
C GLU A 203 -5.16 -15.69 13.04
N GLN A 204 -4.03 -16.02 13.70
CA GLN A 204 -2.90 -15.15 13.94
C GLN A 204 -3.23 -13.88 14.74
N GLU A 205 -4.36 -13.85 15.44
CA GLU A 205 -4.71 -12.77 16.36
C GLU A 205 -3.98 -12.94 17.70
N ILE A 206 -3.62 -11.81 18.30
CA ILE A 206 -2.94 -11.76 19.59
C ILE A 206 -3.95 -11.98 20.71
N VAL A 207 -3.67 -12.95 21.59
CA VAL A 207 -4.51 -13.28 22.75
C VAL A 207 -3.66 -13.24 24.03
N THR A 208 -4.20 -12.62 25.08
CA THR A 208 -3.59 -12.63 26.41
C THR A 208 -3.56 -14.04 26.98
N ILE A 209 -2.42 -14.43 27.56
CA ILE A 209 -2.30 -15.70 28.27
C ILE A 209 -2.78 -15.46 29.72
N PRO A 210 -3.69 -16.30 30.26
CA PRO A 210 -4.14 -16.21 31.65
C PRO A 210 -3.04 -16.50 32.67
#